data_AF-A0A1U9KCP6-F1
#
_entry.id   AF-A0A1U9KCP6-F1
#
_cell.length_a   1.000
_cell.length_b   1.000
_cell.length_c   1.000
_cell.angle_alpha   90.00
_cell.angle_beta   90.00
_cell.angle_gamma   90.00
#
_symmetry.space_group_name_H-M   'P 1'
#
loop_
_entity.id
_entity.type
_entity.pdbx_description
1 polymer ?
#
loop_
_entity_poly.entity_id
_entity_poly.type
_entity_poly.pdbx_seq_one_letter_code
_entity_poly.pdbx_strand_id
1 'polypeptide(L)'
;MKIIRTATALAILTTLTACGDNAPGKDEVRDFMANQSISEVYSVNPFQKHSEQERDNAIDKIKKALDIQSLDCSATKGFKNVWDCTVNVMVMNEPHTSKYRFHRDDKGKLQGEVISE
;
A
#
# COMPACT_ATOMS: atom_id res chain seq x y z
N MET A 1 -53.49 12.78 -33.42
CA MET A 1 -52.86 12.89 -32.08
C MET A 1 -51.76 11.85 -31.98
N LYS A 2 -50.50 12.26 -31.92
CA LYS A 2 -49.35 11.36 -31.74
C LYS A 2 -49.03 11.28 -30.25
N ILE A 3 -48.94 10.05 -29.75
CA ILE A 3 -48.71 9.73 -28.35
C ILE A 3 -47.25 10.05 -28.01
N ILE A 4 -47.05 10.97 -27.06
CA ILE A 4 -45.79 11.20 -26.36
C ILE A 4 -45.79 10.27 -25.13
N ARG A 5 -44.68 9.57 -24.87
CA ARG A 5 -44.13 9.18 -23.55
C ARG A 5 -43.00 8.16 -23.74
N THR A 6 -41.74 8.61 -23.70
CA THR A 6 -40.81 8.65 -22.54
C THR A 6 -40.13 7.33 -22.20
N ALA A 7 -38.80 7.41 -22.25
CA ALA A 7 -37.81 6.80 -21.35
C ALA A 7 -37.77 5.27 -21.26
N THR A 8 -36.65 4.69 -21.72
CA THR A 8 -35.77 3.81 -20.92
C THR A 8 -34.66 3.24 -21.82
N ALA A 9 -33.48 3.85 -21.77
CA ALA A 9 -32.24 3.16 -22.08
C ALA A 9 -31.18 3.67 -21.10
N LEU A 10 -31.43 3.33 -19.84
CA LEU A 10 -30.52 3.39 -18.73
C LEU A 10 -29.39 2.37 -19.01
N ALA A 11 -28.36 2.77 -19.74
CA ALA A 11 -27.19 1.93 -19.98
C ALA A 11 -25.93 2.77 -20.22
N ILE A 12 -25.64 3.69 -19.30
CA ILE A 12 -24.28 4.19 -19.13
C ILE A 12 -23.92 3.98 -17.65
N LEU A 13 -23.68 2.72 -17.32
CA LEU A 13 -23.04 2.29 -16.07
C LEU A 13 -21.64 1.76 -16.39
N THR A 14 -20.90 2.47 -17.26
CA THR A 14 -19.55 2.05 -17.72
C THR A 14 -18.44 3.00 -17.32
N THR A 15 -18.70 3.91 -16.39
CA THR A 15 -17.63 4.55 -15.62
C THR A 15 -17.71 4.06 -14.19
N LEU A 16 -17.39 2.78 -13.95
CA LEU A 16 -16.73 2.44 -12.69
C LEU A 16 -15.38 3.14 -12.73
N THR A 17 -15.40 4.40 -12.33
CA THR A 17 -14.26 5.10 -11.77
C THR A 17 -13.79 4.29 -10.57
N ALA A 18 -12.90 3.34 -10.83
CA ALA A 18 -12.10 2.68 -9.82
C ALA A 18 -10.64 2.70 -10.27
N CYS A 19 -10.18 3.83 -10.81
CA CYS A 19 -8.84 4.28 -10.45
C CYS A 19 -8.99 4.71 -8.98
N GLY A 20 -8.68 3.78 -8.06
CA GLY A 20 -8.93 3.98 -6.64
C GLY A 20 -8.17 5.20 -6.13
N ASP A 21 -8.89 6.27 -5.82
CA ASP A 21 -8.38 7.58 -5.36
C ASP A 21 -7.53 7.55 -4.08
N ASN A 22 -7.23 6.37 -3.51
CA ASN A 22 -6.45 6.21 -2.29
C ASN A 22 -5.50 5.00 -2.29
N ALA A 23 -5.23 4.39 -3.45
CA ALA A 23 -4.24 3.32 -3.54
C ALA A 23 -2.89 3.83 -3.01
N PRO A 24 -2.11 2.98 -2.30
CA PRO A 24 -0.86 3.42 -1.71
C PRO A 24 0.16 3.81 -2.78
N GLY A 25 0.83 4.95 -2.58
CA GLY A 25 1.93 5.38 -3.44
C GLY A 25 3.25 4.66 -3.13
N LYS A 26 4.22 4.75 -4.05
CA LYS A 26 5.57 4.19 -3.83
C LYS A 26 6.21 4.70 -2.54
N ASP A 27 6.10 6.01 -2.26
CA ASP A 27 6.71 6.58 -1.06
C ASP A 27 6.03 6.09 0.23
N GLU A 28 4.70 5.92 0.22
CA GLU A 28 3.98 5.36 1.37
C GLU A 28 4.34 3.89 1.61
N VAL A 29 4.49 3.10 0.54
CA VAL A 29 4.95 1.71 0.64
C VAL A 29 6.40 1.65 1.14
N ARG A 30 7.29 2.54 0.66
CA ARG A 30 8.67 2.62 1.14
C ARG A 30 8.71 2.94 2.63
N ASP A 31 7.90 3.89 3.07
CA ASP A 31 7.79 4.29 4.46
C ASP A 31 7.25 3.15 5.33
N PHE A 32 6.22 2.44 4.85
CA PHE A 32 5.69 1.25 5.51
C PHE A 32 6.78 0.17 5.68
N MET A 33 7.47 -0.21 4.60
CA MET A 33 8.49 -1.26 4.62
C MET A 33 9.68 -0.91 5.53
N ALA A 34 10.11 0.35 5.54
CA ALA A 34 11.19 0.81 6.41
C ALA A 34 10.79 0.75 7.89
N ASN A 35 9.56 1.17 8.22
CA ASN A 35 9.04 1.10 9.59
C ASN A 35 8.88 -0.36 10.07
N GLN A 36 8.39 -1.24 9.20
CA GLN A 36 8.22 -2.66 9.51
C GLN A 36 9.58 -3.31 9.82
N SER A 37 10.57 -3.10 8.95
CA SER A 37 11.92 -3.65 9.12
C SER A 37 12.56 -3.24 10.44
N ILE A 38 12.34 -1.99 10.87
CA ILE A 38 12.87 -1.47 12.14
C ILE A 38 12.11 -1.97 13.35
N SER A 39 10.80 -2.13 13.24
CA SER A 39 10.00 -2.76 14.28
C SER A 39 10.51 -4.18 14.55
N GLU A 40 10.82 -4.94 13.50
CA GLU A 40 11.40 -6.28 13.62
C GLU A 40 12.78 -6.22 14.30
N VAL A 41 13.72 -5.39 13.83
CA VAL A 41 15.06 -5.28 14.41
C VAL A 41 15.02 -4.92 15.90
N TYR A 42 14.20 -3.96 16.30
CA TYR A 42 14.10 -3.55 17.70
C TYR A 42 13.25 -4.48 18.57
N SER A 43 12.41 -5.34 17.97
CA SER A 43 11.67 -6.35 18.72
C SER A 43 12.55 -7.47 19.29
N VAL A 44 13.76 -7.65 18.75
CA VAL A 44 14.69 -8.73 19.13
C VAL A 44 15.35 -8.48 20.51
N ASN A 45 15.36 -7.25 21.02
CA ASN A 45 15.90 -6.95 22.36
C ASN A 45 15.06 -5.91 23.13
N PRO A 46 13.99 -6.35 23.83
CA PRO A 46 13.04 -5.45 24.48
C PRO A 46 13.63 -4.63 25.64
N PHE A 47 14.85 -4.94 26.07
CA PHE A 47 15.55 -4.25 27.16
C PHE A 47 16.47 -3.12 26.68
N GLN A 48 16.74 -3.03 25.37
CA GLN A 48 17.45 -1.91 24.78
C GLN A 48 16.45 -0.84 24.33
N LYS A 49 16.25 0.17 25.18
CA LYS A 49 15.41 1.33 24.84
C LYS A 49 16.20 2.26 23.91
N HIS A 50 15.95 2.15 22.61
CA HIS A 50 16.46 3.12 21.65
C HIS A 50 15.71 4.45 21.77
N SER A 51 16.45 5.55 21.63
CA SER A 51 15.85 6.88 21.53
C SER A 51 15.05 7.02 20.24
N GLU A 52 14.05 7.92 20.23
CA GLU A 52 13.27 8.20 19.01
C GLU A 52 14.17 8.66 17.86
N GLN A 53 15.20 9.45 18.17
CA GLN A 53 16.16 9.94 17.18
C GLN A 53 17.00 8.82 16.56
N GLU A 54 17.40 7.81 17.33
CA GLU A 54 18.09 6.63 16.78
C GLU A 54 17.19 5.82 15.85
N ARG A 55 15.91 5.67 16.23
CA ARG A 55 14.92 4.98 15.41
C ARG A 55 14.69 5.71 14.09
N ASP A 56 14.50 7.03 14.13
CA ASP A 56 14.25 7.83 12.93
C ASP A 56 15.48 7.84 12.00
N ASN A 57 16.69 7.93 12.56
CA ASN A 57 17.93 7.81 11.80
C ASN A 57 18.09 6.44 11.12
N ALA A 58 17.68 5.36 11.81
CA ALA A 58 17.69 4.03 11.23
C ALA A 58 16.65 3.91 10.11
N ILE A 59 15.44 4.47 10.28
CA ILE A 59 14.38 4.47 9.28
C ILE A 59 14.90 5.12 7.99
N ASP A 60 15.53 6.30 8.11
CA ASP A 60 16.08 7.02 6.97
C ASP A 60 17.18 6.24 6.24
N LYS A 61 18.02 5.49 6.97
CA LYS A 61 19.03 4.62 6.34
C LYS A 61 18.38 3.48 5.55
N ILE A 62 17.34 2.86 6.10
CA ILE A 62 16.62 1.78 5.41
C ILE A 62 15.88 2.32 4.19
N LYS A 63 15.21 3.47 4.30
CA LYS A 63 14.56 4.13 3.16
C LYS A 63 15.53 4.38 2.00
N LYS A 64 16.77 4.79 2.30
CA LYS A 64 17.82 5.00 1.29
C LYS A 64 18.32 3.70 0.66
N ALA A 65 18.26 2.58 1.39
CA ALA A 65 18.65 1.27 0.90
C ALA A 65 17.52 0.54 0.14
N LEU A 66 16.25 0.94 0.37
CA LEU A 66 15.06 0.39 -0.29
C LEU A 66 14.73 1.16 -1.56
N ASP A 67 15.03 0.55 -2.71
CA ASP A 67 14.66 1.11 -4.01
C ASP A 67 13.47 0.38 -4.63
N ILE A 68 12.28 0.99 -4.58
CA ILE A 68 11.05 0.45 -5.16
C ILE A 68 11.02 0.66 -6.68
N GLN A 69 11.40 -0.38 -7.42
CA GLN A 69 11.40 -0.42 -8.88
C GLN A 69 10.00 -0.27 -9.45
N SER A 70 9.05 -1.06 -8.94
CA SER A 70 7.65 -0.98 -9.36
C SER A 70 6.69 -1.30 -8.24
N LEU A 71 5.50 -0.71 -8.34
CA LEU A 71 4.37 -0.95 -7.48
C LEU A 71 3.16 -1.12 -8.38
N ASP A 72 2.57 -2.31 -8.35
CA ASP A 72 1.32 -2.60 -9.06
C ASP A 72 0.25 -2.96 -8.04
N CYS A 73 -0.85 -2.23 -8.03
CA CYS A 73 -1.89 -2.33 -7.01
C CYS A 73 -3.25 -2.49 -7.64
N SER A 74 -4.01 -3.46 -7.15
CA SER A 74 -5.39 -3.72 -7.55
C SER A 74 -6.32 -3.64 -6.35
N ALA A 75 -7.52 -3.07 -6.52
CA ALA A 75 -8.50 -3.04 -5.45
C ALA A 75 -8.98 -4.47 -5.12
N THR A 76 -8.96 -4.84 -3.84
CA THR A 76 -9.41 -6.16 -3.40
C THR A 76 -10.93 -6.27 -3.52
N LYS A 77 -11.41 -7.27 -4.27
CA LYS A 77 -12.84 -7.44 -4.52
C LYS A 77 -13.62 -7.63 -3.22
N GLY A 78 -14.68 -6.83 -3.05
CA GLY A 78 -15.57 -6.91 -1.89
C GLY A 78 -15.15 -6.06 -0.69
N PHE A 79 -13.99 -5.39 -0.76
CA PHE A 79 -13.49 -4.52 0.31
C PHE A 79 -13.32 -3.09 -0.17
N LYS A 80 -13.69 -2.12 0.66
CA LYS A 80 -13.41 -0.69 0.41
C LYS A 80 -12.05 -0.34 1.00
N ASN A 81 -11.26 0.44 0.28
CA ASN A 81 -9.94 0.90 0.73
C ASN A 81 -8.98 -0.24 1.11
N VAL A 82 -9.06 -1.35 0.39
CA VAL A 82 -8.12 -2.48 0.49
C VAL A 82 -7.56 -2.75 -0.89
N TRP A 83 -6.24 -2.92 -0.98
CA TRP A 83 -5.52 -3.11 -2.22
C TRP A 83 -4.54 -4.28 -2.11
N ASP A 84 -4.58 -5.17 -3.07
CA ASP A 84 -3.58 -6.21 -3.25
C ASP A 84 -2.51 -5.66 -4.20
N CYS A 85 -1.29 -5.50 -3.68
CA CYS A 85 -0.17 -4.89 -4.38
C CYS A 85 0.99 -5.86 -4.53
N THR A 86 1.60 -5.86 -5.72
CA THR A 86 2.90 -6.48 -5.98
C THR A 86 3.97 -5.39 -5.92
N VAL A 87 4.92 -5.56 -5.01
CA VAL A 87 6.02 -4.62 -4.78
C VAL A 87 7.32 -5.27 -5.26
N ASN A 88 7.97 -4.65 -6.24
CA ASN A 88 9.30 -5.05 -6.68
C ASN A 88 10.30 -4.05 -6.13
N VAL A 89 11.24 -4.54 -5.31
CA VAL A 89 12.25 -3.73 -4.65
C VAL A 89 13.65 -4.25 -4.94
N MET A 90 14.62 -3.35 -4.99
CA MET A 90 16.04 -3.69 -4.94
C MET A 90 16.54 -3.41 -3.53
N VAL A 91 17.11 -4.42 -2.88
CA VAL A 91 17.75 -4.31 -1.57
C VAL A 91 19.20 -4.73 -1.74
N MET A 92 20.15 -3.83 -1.49
CA MET A 92 21.59 -4.12 -1.66
C MET A 92 21.95 -4.72 -3.03
N ASN A 93 21.31 -4.24 -4.11
CA ASN A 93 21.43 -4.75 -5.48
C ASN A 93 20.85 -6.14 -5.74
N GLU A 94 20.10 -6.72 -4.79
CA GLU A 94 19.36 -7.96 -4.98
C GLU A 94 17.87 -7.66 -5.23
N PRO A 95 17.26 -8.24 -6.29
CA PRO A 95 15.85 -8.04 -6.57
C PRO A 95 14.98 -8.89 -5.63
N HIS A 96 13.97 -8.28 -5.03
CA HIS A 96 12.95 -8.95 -4.25
C HIS A 96 11.56 -8.55 -4.76
N THR A 97 10.68 -9.54 -4.84
CA THR A 97 9.27 -9.35 -5.17
C THR A 97 8.43 -9.88 -4.02
N SER A 98 7.54 -9.04 -3.52
CA SER A 98 6.64 -9.39 -2.43
C SER A 98 5.21 -8.94 -2.76
N LYS A 99 4.23 -9.76 -2.38
CA LYS A 99 2.82 -9.41 -2.47
C LYS A 99 2.33 -8.93 -1.11
N TYR A 100 1.66 -7.79 -1.08
CA TYR A 100 1.13 -7.17 0.11
C TYR A 100 -0.35 -6.85 -0.05
N ARG A 101 -1.13 -7.06 1.00
CA ARG A 101 -2.48 -6.49 1.12
C ARG A 101 -2.39 -5.24 1.97
N PHE A 102 -2.66 -4.10 1.37
CA PHE A 102 -2.68 -2.82 2.05
C PHE A 102 -4.11 -2.38 2.35
N HIS A 103 -4.28 -1.71 3.49
CA HIS A 103 -5.50 -0.98 3.83
C HIS A 103 -5.14 0.29 4.60
N ARG A 104 -6.08 1.22 4.70
CA ARG A 104 -5.92 2.41 5.56
C ARG A 104 -6.76 2.23 6.83
N ASP A 105 -6.20 2.56 7.97
CA ASP A 105 -6.95 2.62 9.23
C ASP A 105 -7.83 3.88 9.30
N ASP A 106 -8.60 4.02 10.38
CA ASP A 106 -9.51 5.16 10.62
C ASP A 106 -8.78 6.52 10.68
N LYS A 107 -7.45 6.52 10.83
CA LYS A 107 -6.60 7.71 10.84
C LYS A 107 -5.95 7.96 9.48
N GLY A 108 -6.27 7.16 8.47
CA GLY A 108 -5.70 7.25 7.12
C GLY A 108 -4.29 6.64 6.97
N LYS A 109 -3.75 6.03 8.03
CA LYS A 109 -2.40 5.45 8.01
C LYS A 109 -2.42 4.13 7.25
N LEU A 110 -1.42 3.94 6.39
CA LEU A 110 -1.25 2.70 5.65
C LEU A 110 -0.83 1.57 6.59
N GLN A 111 -1.58 0.47 6.52
CA GLN A 111 -1.32 -0.80 7.18
C GLN A 111 -1.20 -1.86 6.09
N GLY A 112 -0.39 -2.89 6.34
CA GLY A 112 -0.16 -3.92 5.35
C GLY A 112 0.26 -5.25 5.94
N GLU A 113 -0.04 -6.32 5.21
CA GLU A 113 0.37 -7.68 5.53
C GLU A 113 0.91 -8.37 4.27
N VAL A 114 1.90 -9.25 4.44
CA VAL A 114 2.41 -10.07 3.33
C VAL A 114 1.37 -11.12 3.00
N ILE A 115 1.05 -11.28 1.72
CA ILE A 115 0.16 -12.33 1.24
C ILE A 115 1.03 -13.49 0.76
N SER A 116 0.97 -14.62 1.45
CA SER A 116 1.53 -15.87 0.95
C SER A 116 0.62 -16.45 -0.12
N GLU A 117 1.18 -16.89 -1.24
CA GLU A 117 0.46 -17.71 -2.23
C GLU A 117 0.24 -19.14 -1.74
#